data_AF-A0A7K6WBH1-F1
#
_entry.id   AF-A0A7K6WBH1-F1
#
_cell.length_a   1.000
_cell.length_b   1.000
_cell.length_c   1.000
_cell.angle_alpha   90.00
_cell.angle_beta   90.00
_cell.angle_gamma   90.00
#
_symmetry.space_group_name_H-M   'P 1'
#
loop_
_entity.id
_entity.type
_entity.pdbx_description
1 polymer ?
#
loop_
_entity_poly.entity_id
_entity_poly.type
_entity_poly.pdbx_seq_one_letter_code
_entity_poly.pdbx_strand_id
1 'polypeptide(L)' 'MFKEPIEILPTVCYTACATLKGPDSHYGTKGLKKVVHESPTASKTCFVFYSSPGNNNGTSIEDGQIPEIIFYT' A
#
# COMPACT_ATOMS: atom_id res chain seq x y z
N MET A 1 -11.44 6.98 0.98
CA MET A 1 -11.23 6.51 2.36
C MET A 1 -12.23 5.41 2.67
N PHE A 2 -11.89 4.45 3.54
CA PHE A 2 -12.86 3.48 4.07
C PHE A 2 -13.90 4.18 4.96
N LYS A 3 -15.03 3.51 5.22
CA LYS A 3 -16.11 4.05 6.07
C LYS A 3 -15.67 4.26 7.51
N GLU A 4 -14.77 3.41 7.97
CA GLU A 4 -14.16 3.44 9.30
C GLU A 4 -12.70 2.95 9.19
N PRO A 5 -11.84 3.29 10.16
CA PRO A 5 -10.48 2.76 10.22
C PRO A 5 -10.51 1.24 10.37
N ILE A 6 -9.61 0.55 9.67
CA ILE A 6 -9.49 -0.91 9.73
C ILE A 6 -8.27 -1.23 10.58
N GLU A 7 -8.44 -2.04 11.62
CA GLU A 7 -7.33 -2.51 12.45
C GLU A 7 -6.45 -3.48 11.64
N ILE A 8 -5.14 -3.20 11.65
CA ILE A 8 -4.10 -4.00 11.00
C ILE A 8 -3.17 -4.48 12.09
N LEU A 9 -3.09 -5.80 12.26
CA LEU A 9 -2.24 -6.41 13.28
C LEU A 9 -0.79 -6.51 12.78
N PRO A 10 0.22 -6.30 13.65
CA PRO A 10 1.61 -6.50 13.29
C PRO A 10 1.85 -7.90 12.73
N THR A 11 2.72 -7.99 11.71
CA THR A 11 3.18 -9.27 11.12
C THR A 11 2.12 -10.14 10.43
N VAL A 12 0.91 -9.61 10.22
CA VAL A 12 -0.13 -10.27 9.43
C VAL A 12 -0.10 -9.75 7.99
N CYS A 13 -0.31 -10.64 7.01
CA CYS A 13 -0.37 -10.26 5.60
C CYS A 13 -1.77 -9.80 5.23
N TYR A 14 -1.84 -8.65 4.55
CA TYR A 14 -3.08 -8.07 4.03
C TYR A 14 -2.94 -7.80 2.54
N THR A 15 -4.07 -7.76 1.83
CA THR A 15 -4.12 -7.40 0.40
C THR A 15 -4.87 -6.07 0.25
N ALA A 16 -4.19 -5.07 -0.31
CA ALA A 16 -4.82 -3.81 -0.71
C ALA A 16 -5.37 -3.95 -2.13
N CYS A 17 -6.65 -3.61 -2.32
CA CYS A 17 -7.32 -3.71 -3.61
C CYS A 17 -8.04 -2.39 -3.94
N ALA A 18 -7.91 -1.95 -5.19
CA ALA A 18 -8.70 -0.87 -5.76
C ALA A 18 -9.12 -1.23 -7.19
N THR A 19 -10.39 -0.99 -7.52
CA THR A 19 -10.89 -1.13 -8.89
C THR A 19 -11.32 0.23 -9.38
N LEU A 20 -10.61 0.75 -10.37
CA LEU A 20 -10.86 2.07 -10.94
C LEU A 20 -11.54 1.93 -12.29
N LYS A 21 -12.46 2.86 -12.58
CA LYS A 21 -13.08 3.02 -13.89
C LYS A 21 -13.05 4.51 -14.24
N GLY A 22 -12.37 4.84 -15.33
CA GLY A 22 -12.12 6.22 -15.73
C GLY A 22 -11.16 6.28 -16.93
N PRO A 23 -10.71 7.48 -17.32
CA PRO A 23 -9.64 7.64 -18.30
C PRO A 23 -8.30 7.10 -17.75
N ASP A 24 -7.30 7.08 -18.62
CA ASP A 24 -5.93 6.72 -18.23
C ASP A 24 -5.42 7.59 -17.06
N SER A 25 -4.56 6.99 -16.24
CA SER A 25 -4.00 7.62 -15.05
C SER A 25 -2.49 7.52 -15.02
N HIS A 26 -1.85 8.40 -14.26
CA HIS A 26 -0.44 8.26 -13.90
C HIS A 26 -0.25 7.04 -12.99
N TYR A 27 0.94 6.45 -13.04
CA TYR A 27 1.32 5.31 -12.23
C TYR A 27 2.69 5.55 -11.56
N GLY A 28 2.91 4.88 -10.43
CA GLY A 28 4.19 4.90 -9.72
C GLY A 28 5.23 4.01 -10.38
N THR A 29 6.51 4.33 -10.17
CA THR A 29 7.65 3.52 -10.62
C THR A 29 8.72 3.48 -9.52
N LYS A 30 9.67 2.53 -9.62
CA LYS A 30 10.77 2.36 -8.64
C LYS A 30 10.27 2.14 -7.21
N GLY A 31 9.17 1.42 -7.06
CA GLY A 31 8.60 1.10 -5.76
C GLY A 31 9.56 0.30 -4.87
N LEU A 32 9.36 0.42 -3.57
CA LEU A 32 10.24 -0.13 -2.55
C LEU A 32 9.56 -1.30 -1.85
N LYS A 33 10.27 -2.43 -1.75
CA LYS A 33 9.79 -3.60 -0.99
C LYS A 33 9.57 -3.29 0.49
N LYS A 34 10.29 -2.33 1.07
CA LYS A 34 10.22 -1.96 2.47
C LYS A 34 10.21 -0.44 2.62
N VAL A 35 9.24 0.09 3.36
CA VAL A 35 9.13 1.51 3.69
C VAL A 35 8.98 1.64 5.20
N VAL A 36 9.76 2.54 5.81
CA VAL A 36 9.72 2.81 7.25
C VAL A 36 9.14 4.20 7.45
N HIS A 37 8.01 4.28 8.14
CA HIS A 37 7.47 5.53 8.63
C HIS A 37 8.07 5.83 10.01
N GLU A 38 8.68 7.00 10.13
CA GLU A 38 9.23 7.52 11.38
C GLU A 38 8.41 8.74 11.81
N SER A 39 7.90 8.71 13.04
CA SER A 39 7.23 9.84 13.66
C SER A 39 8.10 10.34 14.81
N PRO A 40 8.23 11.67 15.03
CA PRO A 40 9.00 12.21 16.14
C PRO A 40 8.52 11.74 17.52
N THR A 41 7.25 11.37 17.64
CA THR A 41 6.59 11.04 18.91
C THR A 41 6.16 9.58 19.01
N ALA A 42 6.28 8.79 17.94
CA ALA A 42 5.84 7.40 17.91
C ALA A 42 6.95 6.44 17.47
N SER A 43 6.74 5.14 17.73
CA SER A 43 7.65 4.09 17.28
C SER A 43 7.67 3.99 15.75
N LYS A 44 8.78 3.49 15.21
CA LYS A 44 8.93 3.27 13.76
C LYS A 44 7.92 2.22 13.29
N THR A 45 7.12 2.56 12.28
CA THR A 45 6.19 1.63 11.64
C THR A 45 6.78 1.16 10.32
N CYS A 46 6.95 -0.15 10.15
CA CYS A 46 7.56 -0.73 8.97
C CYS A 46 6.54 -1.45 8.10
N PHE A 47 6.38 -1.00 6.85
CA PHE A 47 5.61 -1.69 5.83
C PHE A 47 6.53 -2.55 4.96
N VAL A 48 6.12 -3.78 4.69
CA VAL A 48 6.78 -4.69 3.75
C VAL A 48 5.77 -5.05 2.67
N PHE A 49 6.07 -4.71 1.43
CA PHE A 49 5.21 -4.95 0.28
C PHE A 49 5.58 -6.24 -0.44
N TYR A 50 4.57 -6.97 -0.87
CA TYR A 50 4.68 -8.21 -1.62
C TYR A 50 3.83 -8.10 -2.88
N SER A 51 4.29 -8.68 -3.97
CA SER A 51 3.48 -8.78 -5.19
C SER A 51 2.26 -9.65 -4.92
N SER A 52 1.08 -9.18 -5.32
CA SER A 52 -0.14 -9.99 -5.32
C SER A 52 -0.20 -10.76 -6.66
N PRO A 53 -0.11 -12.10 -6.68
CA PRO A 53 -0.17 -12.86 -7.92
C PRO A 53 -1.58 -12.79 -8.56
N GLY A 54 -1.62 -12.77 -9.89
CA GLY A 54 -2.87 -12.86 -10.65
C GLY A 54 -3.52 -11.52 -10.97
N ASN A 55 -4.78 -11.34 -10.57
CA ASN A 55 -5.66 -10.23 -10.95
C ASN A 55 -5.29 -8.89 -10.25
N ASN A 56 -4.19 -8.28 -10.67
CA ASN A 56 -3.61 -7.07 -10.05
C ASN A 56 -3.56 -5.85 -11.00
N ASN A 57 -4.16 -5.96 -12.18
CA ASN A 57 -4.15 -4.92 -13.22
C ASN A 57 -2.74 -4.38 -13.56
N GLY A 58 -1.73 -5.26 -13.51
CA GLY A 58 -0.34 -4.91 -13.80
C GLY A 58 0.40 -4.20 -12.67
N THR A 59 -0.21 -4.04 -11.48
CA THR A 59 0.48 -3.46 -10.32
C THR A 59 1.42 -4.49 -9.69
N SER A 60 2.68 -4.10 -9.47
CA SER A 60 3.74 -4.88 -8.82
C SER A 60 4.34 -4.12 -7.62
N ILE A 61 5.45 -4.62 -7.06
CA ILE A 61 6.21 -3.88 -6.02
C ILE A 61 6.86 -2.64 -6.64
N GLU A 62 7.28 -2.74 -7.91
CA GLU A 62 8.10 -1.76 -8.60
C GLU A 62 7.25 -0.68 -9.29
N ASP A 63 6.11 -1.06 -9.89
CA ASP A 63 5.33 -0.18 -10.75
C ASP A 63 3.82 -0.37 -10.57
N GLY A 64 3.03 0.67 -10.80
CA GLY A 64 1.57 0.59 -10.89
C GLY A 64 0.81 1.53 -9.96
N GLN A 65 -0.32 1.05 -9.43
CA GLN A 65 -1.26 1.83 -8.63
C GLN A 65 -1.14 1.55 -7.13
N ILE A 66 -1.95 2.28 -6.32
CA ILE A 66 -1.95 2.23 -4.84
C ILE A 66 -0.62 2.78 -4.26
N PRO A 67 -0.30 4.07 -4.50
CA PRO A 67 0.99 4.65 -4.10
C PRO A 67 1.10 4.93 -2.59
N GLU A 68 0.00 4.91 -1.84
CA GLU A 68 -0.02 5.32 -0.43
C GLU A 68 -0.94 4.45 0.44
N ILE A 69 -0.55 4.33 1.71
CA ILE A 69 -1.39 3.82 2.80
C ILE A 69 -1.56 4.97 3.79
N ILE A 70 -2.82 5.34 4.07
CA ILE A 70 -3.17 6.34 5.08
C ILE A 70 -3.57 5.59 6.34
N PHE A 71 -2.90 5.84 7.45
CA PHE A 71 -3.06 5.08 8.70
C PHE A 71 -2.87 5.97 9.94
N TYR A 72 -3.23 5.42 11.10
CA TYR A 72 -2.95 5.98 12.42
C TYR A 72 -1.88 5.15 13.12
N THR A 73 -1.04 5.81 13.92
CA THR A 73 -0.01 5.18 14.78
C THR A 73 -0.44 5.16 16.23
#